data_AF-A0A7Y2BBM8-F1
#
_entry.id   AF-A0A7Y2BBM8-F1
#
_cell.length_a   1.000
_cell.length_b   1.000
_cell.length_c   1.000
_cell.angle_alpha   90.00
_cell.angle_beta   90.00
_cell.angle_gamma   90.00
#
_symmetry.space_group_name_H-M   'P 1'
#
loop_
_entity.id
_entity.type
_entity.pdbx_description
1 polymer ?
#
loop_
_entity_poly.entity_id
_entity_poly.type
_entity_poly.pdbx_seq_one_letter_code
_entity_poly.pdbx_strand_id
1 'polypeptide(L)'
;MKKYLPICSVLAIFILFLSNFTSESIKSFVVTTVVDGPDLPEIPFAYNDIEFPRHLIDRDTVDTGYGSGPIDTLTVAGIENNVATLGRVLFYDEKLSALENISCAGCHQQSKSFADDVALSEGISTLTKRNSMNLNDLGWSNKAHFFWDMSKKDLHEMIVLPLTDDNEIGANMNDVETKLSATSYYPKLFKKAYGDSAINEERIVEALVQFINSMVTFESKFDQASRNNFADFTEKEISGLELFSENCTFCHSQGTHNPFGFIIEDPDEEFFFSNEILEVFPFLFNNGLEEFEEDKGAGEWDEAFRNLFKIPTLRNIEVTGPYMHDGRFETLKDVLNHYSEEVHQEEWASIIPDGGYDFSQNEKDNLIAFLKTLTDKTFLEHEKWSDPFSLTNTVETLDINLVIKPNPMMEVAMIEFDNPNNENIKISVLSNSGQLLESHVVNNNYFEMRKDNYAPGMYFVEIRKDELSSLQKLIVQ
;
A
#
# COMPACT_ATOMS: atom_id res chain seq x y z
N MET A 1 -10.26 64.36 -55.56
CA MET A 1 -9.25 65.00 -56.45
C MET A 1 -7.88 64.79 -55.79
N LYS A 2 -6.98 64.03 -56.48
CA LYS A 2 -5.53 63.79 -56.20
C LYS A 2 -5.20 63.00 -54.90
N LYS A 3 -4.94 61.67 -54.94
CA LYS A 3 -3.69 60.91 -55.33
C LYS A 3 -2.50 61.25 -54.38
N TYR A 4 -1.78 60.36 -53.69
CA TYR A 4 -1.14 59.07 -54.03
C TYR A 4 -0.73 58.27 -52.75
N LEU A 5 -0.81 56.93 -52.78
CA LEU A 5 0.12 55.96 -52.13
C LEU A 5 1.28 55.68 -53.14
N PRO A 6 2.45 55.05 -52.85
CA PRO A 6 2.91 54.34 -51.64
C PRO A 6 4.42 54.55 -51.26
N ILE A 7 4.90 53.87 -50.21
CA ILE A 7 6.07 52.96 -50.20
C ILE A 7 6.23 52.39 -48.78
N CYS A 8 6.10 51.07 -48.69
CA CYS A 8 6.54 50.24 -47.57
C CYS A 8 8.07 50.32 -47.42
N SER A 9 8.60 50.20 -46.19
CA SER A 9 9.45 49.08 -45.73
C SER A 9 10.42 49.50 -44.63
N VAL A 10 10.38 48.74 -43.53
CA VAL A 10 11.40 48.54 -42.49
C VAL A 10 11.67 49.69 -41.51
N LEU A 11 10.98 49.66 -40.36
CA LEU A 11 11.59 49.60 -39.01
C LEU A 11 10.44 49.61 -37.98
N ALA A 12 9.79 48.46 -37.85
CA ALA A 12 9.08 48.10 -36.63
C ALA A 12 9.97 47.13 -35.86
N ILE A 13 9.82 47.07 -34.54
CA ILE A 13 10.55 46.24 -33.58
C ILE A 13 11.85 46.89 -33.08
N PHE A 14 11.69 47.91 -32.24
CA PHE A 14 12.36 48.01 -30.95
C PHE A 14 11.68 49.18 -30.22
N ILE A 15 11.45 49.05 -28.91
CA ILE A 15 10.70 49.99 -28.05
C ILE A 15 9.19 49.75 -28.06
N LEU A 16 8.76 48.67 -27.42
CA LEU A 16 7.45 48.54 -26.75
C LEU A 16 7.45 47.28 -25.88
N PHE A 17 8.28 47.23 -24.83
CA PHE A 17 8.17 46.19 -23.77
C PHE A 17 8.94 46.60 -22.50
N LEU A 18 8.63 47.76 -21.91
CA LEU A 18 9.09 48.11 -20.56
C LEU A 18 8.05 49.00 -19.87
N SER A 19 6.89 48.43 -19.54
CA SER A 19 6.01 48.94 -18.47
C SER A 19 4.81 48.01 -18.33
N ASN A 20 4.75 47.29 -17.21
CA ASN A 20 3.74 46.35 -16.68
C ASN A 20 4.53 45.09 -16.29
N PHE A 21 4.82 44.77 -15.03
CA PHE A 21 3.95 44.71 -13.87
C PHE A 21 4.75 44.97 -12.59
N THR A 22 4.26 45.85 -11.72
CA THR A 22 4.63 45.85 -10.29
C THR A 22 3.46 45.26 -9.52
N SER A 23 3.57 43.98 -9.16
CA SER A 23 2.89 43.40 -8.01
C SER A 23 3.82 42.37 -7.39
N GLU A 24 4.75 42.82 -6.56
CA GLU A 24 5.39 41.92 -5.59
C GLU A 24 4.30 41.45 -4.63
N SER A 25 3.82 40.22 -4.83
CA SER A 25 3.11 39.51 -3.78
C SER A 25 4.16 39.12 -2.75
N ILE A 26 4.14 39.78 -1.59
CA ILE A 26 4.81 39.25 -0.39
C ILE A 26 4.03 38.00 0.02
N LYS A 27 4.44 36.84 -0.50
CA LYS A 27 4.02 35.54 0.00
C LYS A 27 4.94 35.19 1.18
N SER A 28 4.44 35.35 2.39
CA SER A 28 5.08 34.85 3.61
C SER A 28 5.10 33.33 3.60
N PHE A 29 6.22 32.69 3.95
CA PHE A 29 6.20 31.30 4.39
C PHE A 29 7.10 31.01 5.59
N VAL A 30 6.66 29.93 6.23
CA VAL A 30 6.77 29.52 7.62
C VAL A 30 8.10 28.80 7.84
N VAL A 31 8.69 29.02 9.01
CA VAL A 31 9.82 28.22 9.49
C VAL A 31 9.29 26.84 9.87
N THR A 32 9.57 25.84 9.04
CA THR A 32 9.32 24.45 9.39
C THR A 32 10.46 23.96 10.27
N THR A 33 10.18 23.71 11.54
CA THR A 33 11.02 22.80 12.32
C THR A 33 10.75 21.39 11.78
N VAL A 34 11.70 20.80 11.07
CA VAL A 34 11.66 19.36 10.79
C VAL A 34 11.70 18.67 12.16
N VAL A 35 10.56 18.18 12.61
CA VAL A 35 10.51 17.27 13.75
C VAL A 35 11.07 15.96 13.21
N ASP A 36 12.29 15.63 13.62
CA ASP A 36 12.91 14.34 13.31
C ASP A 36 12.22 13.25 14.12
N GLY A 37 11.06 12.79 13.65
CA GLY A 37 10.27 11.74 14.25
C GLY A 37 8.77 11.80 13.93
N PRO A 38 8.03 10.74 14.25
CA PRO A 38 6.59 10.65 13.97
C PRO A 38 5.80 11.65 14.83
N ASP A 39 4.78 12.28 14.24
CA ASP A 39 3.76 13.04 14.94
C ASP A 39 2.72 12.07 15.50
N LEU A 40 2.83 11.80 16.80
CA LEU A 40 1.98 10.85 17.51
C LEU A 40 1.20 11.58 18.61
N PRO A 41 -0.08 11.20 18.82
CA PRO A 41 -0.83 11.73 19.95
C PRO A 41 -0.16 11.33 21.26
N GLU A 42 -0.30 12.18 22.29
CA GLU A 42 0.25 11.91 23.63
C GLU A 42 -0.30 10.59 24.20
N ILE A 43 -1.59 10.35 23.95
CA ILE A 43 -2.31 9.11 24.27
C ILE A 43 -2.48 8.34 22.95
N PRO A 44 -2.00 7.09 22.86
CA PRO A 44 -2.24 6.23 21.72
C PRO A 44 -3.71 6.12 21.34
N PHE A 45 -4.00 5.94 20.05
CA PHE A 45 -5.34 5.55 19.61
C PHE A 45 -5.76 4.24 20.27
N ALA A 46 -7.06 4.07 20.48
CA ALA A 46 -7.63 2.80 20.93
C ALA A 46 -7.75 1.86 19.72
N TYR A 47 -6.74 1.01 19.52
CA TYR A 47 -6.71 0.00 18.45
C TYR A 47 -7.52 -1.25 18.78
N ASN A 48 -7.75 -1.51 20.07
CA ASN A 48 -8.51 -2.66 20.56
C ASN A 48 -9.97 -2.36 20.94
N ASP A 49 -10.36 -1.09 20.98
CA ASP A 49 -11.73 -0.66 21.28
C ASP A 49 -12.58 -0.69 20.00
N ILE A 50 -12.88 -1.90 19.54
CA ILE A 50 -13.60 -2.17 18.30
C ILE A 50 -14.90 -2.90 18.64
N GLU A 51 -16.02 -2.27 18.31
CA GLU A 51 -17.34 -2.90 18.38
C GLU A 51 -17.63 -3.64 17.07
N PHE A 52 -17.69 -4.97 17.14
CA PHE A 52 -18.05 -5.79 15.98
C PHE A 52 -19.52 -5.58 15.61
N PRO A 53 -19.84 -5.27 14.34
CA PRO A 53 -21.21 -5.16 13.86
C PRO A 53 -22.03 -6.40 14.16
N ARG A 54 -23.29 -6.19 14.59
CA ARG A 54 -24.19 -7.29 14.98
C ARG A 54 -24.35 -8.34 13.88
N HIS A 55 -24.40 -7.95 12.61
CA HIS A 55 -24.53 -8.88 11.48
C HIS A 55 -23.31 -9.77 11.24
N LEU A 56 -22.18 -9.50 11.91
CA LEU A 56 -21.01 -10.38 11.88
C LEU A 56 -20.99 -11.40 13.03
N ILE A 57 -21.60 -11.07 14.18
CA ILE A 57 -21.54 -11.89 15.40
C ILE A 57 -22.85 -12.64 15.71
N ASP A 58 -23.99 -12.16 15.21
CA ASP A 58 -25.33 -12.67 15.55
C ASP A 58 -25.99 -13.33 14.33
N ARG A 59 -26.21 -14.65 14.44
CA ARG A 59 -26.86 -15.47 13.40
C ARG A 59 -28.36 -15.19 13.25
N ASP A 60 -28.97 -14.47 14.20
CA ASP A 60 -30.40 -14.07 14.14
C ASP A 60 -30.61 -12.73 13.39
N THR A 61 -29.58 -12.22 12.71
CA THR A 61 -29.69 -11.05 11.83
C THR A 61 -30.32 -11.42 10.48
N VAL A 62 -30.58 -10.42 9.63
CA VAL A 62 -31.12 -10.65 8.27
C VAL A 62 -30.13 -11.50 7.49
N ASP A 63 -30.58 -12.68 7.05
CA ASP A 63 -29.80 -13.52 6.14
C ASP A 63 -29.74 -12.83 4.77
N THR A 64 -28.55 -12.34 4.44
CA THR A 64 -28.26 -11.65 3.19
C THR A 64 -27.63 -12.58 2.16
N GLY A 65 -27.35 -13.84 2.52
CA GLY A 65 -26.46 -14.74 1.78
C GLY A 65 -24.98 -14.36 1.88
N TYR A 66 -24.64 -13.07 1.97
CA TYR A 66 -23.28 -12.60 2.26
C TYR A 66 -23.00 -12.60 3.77
N GLY A 67 -23.16 -13.75 4.43
CA GLY A 67 -22.97 -13.89 5.87
C GLY A 67 -21.51 -13.74 6.32
N SER A 68 -21.28 -13.59 7.62
CA SER A 68 -19.97 -13.87 8.21
C SER A 68 -19.78 -15.38 8.36
N GLY A 69 -18.64 -15.88 7.91
CA GLY A 69 -18.14 -17.18 8.39
C GLY A 69 -17.64 -17.07 9.84
N PRO A 70 -16.87 -18.04 10.35
CA PRO A 70 -16.17 -17.88 11.63
C PRO A 70 -15.32 -16.60 11.65
N ILE A 71 -15.43 -15.85 12.75
CA ILE A 71 -14.69 -14.61 13.00
C ILE A 71 -13.92 -14.71 14.31
N ASP A 72 -12.77 -14.05 14.36
CA ASP A 72 -11.89 -13.99 15.52
C ASP A 72 -11.98 -12.60 16.18
N THR A 73 -12.69 -12.53 17.29
CA THR A 73 -12.81 -11.29 18.09
C THR A 73 -11.68 -11.14 19.11
N LEU A 74 -10.99 -12.23 19.45
CA LEU A 74 -10.00 -12.25 20.52
C LEU A 74 -8.69 -11.60 20.08
N THR A 75 -8.27 -11.82 18.84
CA THR A 75 -7.06 -11.19 18.30
C THR A 75 -7.16 -9.67 18.35
N VAL A 76 -8.28 -9.10 17.90
CA VAL A 76 -8.50 -7.66 17.91
C VAL A 76 -8.58 -7.12 19.34
N ALA A 77 -9.28 -7.82 20.24
CA ALA A 77 -9.37 -7.44 21.66
C ALA A 77 -8.01 -7.51 22.39
N GLY A 78 -7.10 -8.36 21.91
CA GLY A 78 -5.76 -8.55 22.46
C GLY A 78 -4.74 -7.51 22.03
N ILE A 79 -5.08 -6.59 21.13
CA ILE A 79 -4.16 -5.55 20.66
C ILE A 79 -3.78 -4.61 21.82
N GLU A 80 -2.48 -4.34 21.96
CA GLU A 80 -1.93 -3.38 22.90
C GLU A 80 -1.66 -2.04 22.19
N ASN A 81 -2.36 -0.98 22.61
CA ASN A 81 -2.35 0.29 21.88
C ASN A 81 -0.95 0.90 21.68
N ASN A 82 -0.04 0.76 22.64
CA ASN A 82 1.34 1.25 22.48
C ASN A 82 2.15 0.41 21.48
N VAL A 83 1.91 -0.91 21.45
CA VAL A 83 2.59 -1.84 20.53
C VAL A 83 2.10 -1.60 19.11
N ALA A 84 0.78 -1.49 18.89
CA ALA A 84 0.21 -1.11 17.60
C ALA A 84 0.64 0.30 17.15
N THR A 85 0.82 1.25 18.08
CA THR A 85 1.37 2.58 17.73
C THR A 85 2.81 2.48 17.25
N LEU A 86 3.64 1.65 17.88
CA LEU A 86 5.00 1.37 17.39
C LEU A 86 4.94 0.70 16.00
N GLY A 87 4.03 -0.24 15.80
CA GLY A 87 3.79 -0.89 14.52
C GLY A 87 3.41 0.08 13.41
N ARG A 88 2.52 1.04 13.71
CA ARG A 88 2.17 2.14 12.81
C ARG A 88 3.41 2.92 12.37
N VAL A 89 4.29 3.29 13.29
CA VAL A 89 5.53 4.00 12.94
C VAL A 89 6.40 3.13 12.04
N LEU A 90 6.64 1.87 12.41
CA LEU A 90 7.46 0.94 11.64
C LEU A 90 6.91 0.68 10.22
N PHE A 91 5.59 0.62 10.07
CA PHE A 91 4.91 0.35 8.79
C PHE A 91 5.18 1.43 7.73
N TYR A 92 5.26 2.69 8.16
CA TYR A 92 5.48 3.83 7.27
C TYR A 92 6.96 4.22 7.15
N ASP A 93 7.82 3.78 8.05
CA ASP A 93 9.22 4.19 8.11
C ASP A 93 10.10 3.38 7.14
N GLU A 94 10.71 4.06 6.17
CA GLU A 94 11.68 3.47 5.24
C GLU A 94 12.94 2.96 5.96
N LYS A 95 13.17 3.32 7.23
CA LYS A 95 14.28 2.81 8.03
C LYS A 95 14.26 1.31 8.23
N LEU A 96 13.21 0.58 7.87
CA LEU A 96 13.29 -0.88 7.85
C LEU A 96 14.06 -1.43 6.64
N SER A 97 14.02 -0.75 5.49
CA SER A 97 14.62 -1.30 4.28
C SER A 97 16.14 -1.21 4.25
N ALA A 98 16.75 -2.10 3.47
CA ALA A 98 18.19 -2.15 3.25
C ALA A 98 18.77 -0.82 2.77
N LEU A 99 18.04 -0.15 1.87
CA LEU A 99 18.48 1.08 1.21
C LEU A 99 17.84 2.34 1.79
N GLU A 100 16.96 2.23 2.79
CA GLU A 100 16.16 3.31 3.36
C GLU A 100 15.45 4.12 2.27
N ASN A 101 14.58 3.44 1.52
CA ASN A 101 13.83 3.98 0.38
C ASN A 101 12.49 3.25 0.10
N ILE A 102 12.17 2.20 0.87
CA ILE A 102 10.94 1.41 0.73
C ILE A 102 10.41 1.19 2.14
N SER A 103 9.12 1.36 2.33
CA SER A 103 8.39 0.98 3.54
C SER A 103 7.22 0.08 3.17
N CYS A 104 6.58 -0.55 4.15
CA CYS A 104 5.37 -1.35 3.90
C CYS A 104 4.29 -0.49 3.21
N ALA A 105 4.15 0.77 3.66
CA ALA A 105 3.19 1.72 3.10
C ALA A 105 3.44 2.10 1.63
N GLY A 106 4.65 1.87 1.09
CA GLY A 106 4.96 2.10 -0.32
C GLY A 106 4.13 1.22 -1.25
N CYS A 107 3.98 -0.07 -0.90
CA CYS A 107 3.18 -1.04 -1.66
C CYS A 107 1.78 -1.29 -1.06
N HIS A 108 1.53 -0.77 0.15
CA HIS A 108 0.28 -0.94 0.88
C HIS A 108 -0.30 0.43 1.27
N GLN A 109 -0.93 1.09 0.32
CA GLN A 109 -1.39 2.47 0.44
C GLN A 109 -2.75 2.53 1.16
N GLN A 110 -2.87 3.29 2.26
CA GLN A 110 -4.12 3.37 3.04
C GLN A 110 -5.33 3.78 2.17
N SER A 111 -5.16 4.73 1.26
CA SER A 111 -6.20 5.21 0.34
C SER A 111 -6.74 4.12 -0.59
N LYS A 112 -6.00 3.01 -0.73
CA LYS A 112 -6.32 1.80 -1.49
C LYS A 112 -6.66 0.62 -0.58
N SER A 113 -7.10 0.89 0.65
CA SER A 113 -7.32 -0.13 1.68
C SER A 113 -6.08 -0.99 1.96
N PHE A 114 -4.90 -0.36 1.91
CA PHE A 114 -3.61 -1.03 2.05
C PHE A 114 -3.31 -2.07 0.95
N ALA A 115 -3.84 -1.88 -0.25
CA ALA A 115 -3.33 -2.51 -1.47
C ALA A 115 -2.36 -1.56 -2.21
N ASP A 116 -1.82 -2.02 -3.34
CA ASP A 116 -1.08 -1.17 -4.28
C ASP A 116 -2.00 -0.68 -5.41
N ASP A 117 -1.57 0.33 -6.18
CA ASP A 117 -2.30 0.85 -7.33
C ASP A 117 -1.72 0.44 -8.69
N VAL A 118 -0.79 -0.52 -8.67
CA VAL A 118 -0.17 -1.14 -9.85
C VAL A 118 -0.37 -2.66 -9.85
N ALA A 119 -0.25 -3.28 -11.03
CA ALA A 119 -0.42 -4.73 -11.18
C ALA A 119 0.60 -5.53 -10.36
N LEU A 120 1.87 -5.13 -10.44
CA LEU A 120 2.99 -5.70 -9.70
C LEU A 120 3.78 -4.56 -9.08
N SER A 121 4.07 -4.65 -7.79
CA SER A 121 4.75 -3.61 -7.03
C SER A 121 6.22 -3.47 -7.44
N GLU A 122 6.77 -2.26 -7.30
CA GLU A 122 8.21 -2.04 -7.51
C GLU A 122 9.01 -2.55 -6.31
N GLY A 123 9.84 -3.56 -6.55
CA GLY A 123 10.84 -4.00 -5.58
C GLY A 123 12.16 -3.23 -5.69
N ILE A 124 13.14 -3.59 -4.86
CA ILE A 124 14.51 -3.04 -4.87
C ILE A 124 15.17 -3.24 -6.23
N SER A 125 14.93 -4.38 -6.88
CA SER A 125 15.65 -4.77 -8.11
C SER A 125 14.74 -5.09 -9.30
N THR A 126 13.56 -5.66 -9.03
CA THR A 126 12.58 -6.10 -10.02
C THR A 126 11.16 -5.90 -9.51
N LEU A 127 10.18 -5.98 -10.40
CA LEU A 127 8.77 -6.05 -10.00
C LEU A 127 8.52 -7.30 -9.14
N THR A 128 7.55 -7.22 -8.24
CA THR A 128 7.06 -8.39 -7.49
C THR A 128 6.42 -9.41 -8.44
N LYS A 129 6.29 -10.65 -7.97
CA LYS A 129 5.69 -11.73 -8.76
C LYS A 129 4.18 -11.58 -8.89
N ARG A 130 3.53 -11.08 -7.84
CA ARG A 130 2.07 -11.00 -7.72
C ARG A 130 1.65 -9.61 -7.28
N ASN A 131 0.39 -9.30 -7.53
CA ASN A 131 -0.30 -8.11 -7.04
C ASN A 131 -0.29 -8.07 -5.50
N SER A 132 -0.12 -6.88 -4.94
CA SER A 132 -0.12 -6.68 -3.49
C SER A 132 -1.55 -6.78 -2.93
N MET A 133 -1.80 -7.78 -2.09
CA MET A 133 -3.10 -7.95 -1.43
C MET A 133 -3.37 -6.80 -0.46
N ASN A 134 -4.63 -6.37 -0.36
CA ASN A 134 -5.08 -5.47 0.69
C ASN A 134 -4.89 -6.08 2.09
N LEU A 135 -4.57 -5.23 3.08
CA LEU A 135 -4.30 -5.66 4.47
C LEU A 135 -5.47 -5.46 5.44
N ASN A 136 -6.66 -5.06 4.97
CA ASN A 136 -7.81 -4.94 5.86
C ASN A 136 -8.34 -6.30 6.34
N ASP A 137 -8.88 -6.27 7.56
CA ASP A 137 -9.66 -7.32 8.21
C ASP A 137 -8.91 -8.61 8.55
N LEU A 138 -7.58 -8.64 8.39
CA LEU A 138 -6.73 -9.81 8.70
C LEU A 138 -6.73 -10.17 10.20
N GLY A 139 -7.09 -9.23 11.09
CA GLY A 139 -7.16 -9.49 12.53
C GLY A 139 -8.32 -10.38 12.94
N TRP A 140 -9.40 -10.42 12.16
CA TRP A 140 -10.65 -11.09 12.55
C TRP A 140 -11.23 -12.02 11.48
N SER A 141 -10.75 -11.94 10.24
CA SER A 141 -11.24 -12.69 9.09
C SER A 141 -10.10 -13.19 8.20
N ASN A 142 -10.40 -14.17 7.34
CA ASN A 142 -9.51 -14.69 6.31
C ASN A 142 -8.14 -15.20 6.81
N LYS A 143 -8.08 -15.69 8.06
CA LYS A 143 -6.83 -16.04 8.79
C LYS A 143 -6.33 -17.47 8.58
N ALA A 144 -6.95 -18.26 7.70
CA ALA A 144 -6.54 -19.65 7.50
C ALA A 144 -5.04 -19.71 7.17
N HIS A 145 -4.61 -19.02 6.12
CA HIS A 145 -3.22 -18.82 5.72
C HIS A 145 -3.11 -17.50 4.92
N PHE A 146 -1.89 -17.01 4.68
CA PHE A 146 -1.59 -15.72 4.07
C PHE A 146 -0.89 -15.85 2.70
N PHE A 147 -0.87 -14.74 1.96
CA PHE A 147 -0.52 -14.63 0.53
C PHE A 147 -1.51 -15.30 -0.43
N TRP A 148 -1.39 -14.97 -1.71
CA TRP A 148 -2.18 -15.54 -2.79
C TRP A 148 -2.05 -17.07 -2.90
N ASP A 149 -0.94 -17.65 -2.49
CA ASP A 149 -0.69 -19.10 -2.52
C ASP A 149 -0.93 -19.80 -1.17
N MET A 150 -1.36 -19.07 -0.14
CA MET A 150 -1.56 -19.62 1.21
C MET A 150 -0.30 -20.26 1.83
N SER A 151 0.91 -19.86 1.41
CA SER A 151 2.15 -20.50 1.83
C SER A 151 2.56 -20.23 3.29
N LYS A 152 1.97 -19.23 3.97
CA LYS A 152 2.28 -18.87 5.37
C LYS A 152 1.08 -19.07 6.30
N LYS A 153 1.34 -19.62 7.48
CA LYS A 153 0.28 -20.04 8.42
C LYS A 153 -0.24 -18.90 9.28
N ASP A 154 0.61 -17.92 9.59
CA ASP A 154 0.27 -16.83 10.48
C ASP A 154 0.80 -15.48 9.98
N LEU A 155 0.32 -14.41 10.63
CA LEU A 155 0.66 -13.04 10.25
C LEU A 155 2.13 -12.71 10.58
N HIS A 156 2.74 -13.40 11.55
CA HIS A 156 4.16 -13.22 11.85
C HIS A 156 5.00 -13.74 10.67
N GLU A 157 4.73 -14.95 10.18
CA GLU A 157 5.36 -15.49 8.98
C GLU A 157 5.08 -14.63 7.73
N MET A 158 3.86 -14.09 7.60
CA MET A 158 3.52 -13.16 6.51
C MET A 158 4.36 -11.88 6.53
N ILE A 159 4.74 -11.36 7.71
CA ILE A 159 5.53 -10.13 7.83
C ILE A 159 7.03 -10.39 7.66
N VAL A 160 7.52 -11.50 8.22
CA VAL A 160 8.96 -11.83 8.15
C VAL A 160 9.42 -12.02 6.70
N LEU A 161 8.59 -12.62 5.86
CA LEU A 161 8.94 -12.86 4.46
C LEU A 161 9.26 -11.55 3.70
N PRO A 162 8.33 -10.59 3.50
CA PRO A 162 8.59 -9.34 2.78
C PRO A 162 9.62 -8.47 3.49
N LEU A 163 9.71 -8.55 4.83
CA LEU A 163 10.72 -7.84 5.61
C LEU A 163 12.14 -8.29 5.22
N THR A 164 12.35 -9.58 4.97
CA THR A 164 13.68 -10.16 4.69
C THR A 164 13.94 -10.49 3.22
N ASP A 165 12.92 -10.47 2.37
CA ASP A 165 13.03 -10.69 0.93
C ASP A 165 13.94 -9.62 0.29
N ASP A 166 14.92 -10.06 -0.50
CA ASP A 166 15.97 -9.20 -1.06
C ASP A 166 15.48 -8.28 -2.18
N ASN A 167 14.32 -8.57 -2.74
CA ASN A 167 13.65 -7.72 -3.72
C ASN A 167 12.56 -6.84 -3.11
N GLU A 168 12.15 -7.03 -1.86
CA GLU A 168 11.13 -6.19 -1.20
C GLU A 168 11.73 -5.20 -0.20
N ILE A 169 11.70 -5.49 1.11
CA ILE A 169 12.31 -4.61 2.12
C ILE A 169 13.81 -4.89 2.28
N GLY A 170 14.24 -6.14 2.10
CA GLY A 170 15.64 -6.56 2.15
C GLY A 170 16.32 -6.37 3.51
N ALA A 171 15.56 -6.34 4.60
CA ALA A 171 16.09 -6.00 5.92
C ALA A 171 17.13 -7.04 6.39
N ASN A 172 18.30 -6.55 6.79
CA ASN A 172 19.20 -7.28 7.67
C ASN A 172 18.88 -6.90 9.13
N MET A 173 18.36 -7.84 9.92
CA MET A 173 17.84 -7.50 11.24
C MET A 173 18.89 -6.97 12.22
N ASN A 174 20.15 -7.39 12.13
CA ASN A 174 21.22 -6.80 12.96
C ASN A 174 21.47 -5.33 12.62
N ASP A 175 21.42 -4.99 11.33
CA ASP A 175 21.59 -3.62 10.85
C ASP A 175 20.38 -2.77 11.22
N VAL A 176 19.17 -3.32 11.08
CA VAL A 176 17.92 -2.66 11.51
C VAL A 176 17.95 -2.40 13.02
N GLU A 177 18.25 -3.39 13.86
CA GLU A 177 18.35 -3.21 15.31
C GLU A 177 19.34 -2.10 15.69
N THR A 178 20.50 -2.07 15.05
CA THR A 178 21.51 -1.02 15.25
C THR A 178 20.99 0.35 14.82
N LYS A 179 20.37 0.43 13.64
CA LYS A 179 19.82 1.66 13.04
C LYS A 179 18.67 2.23 13.88
N LEU A 180 17.70 1.40 14.27
CA LEU A 180 16.58 1.83 15.10
C LEU A 180 17.05 2.22 16.51
N SER A 181 18.04 1.52 17.09
CA SER A 181 18.61 1.87 18.40
C SER A 181 19.29 3.23 18.40
N ALA A 182 19.89 3.62 17.26
CA ALA A 182 20.53 4.93 17.08
C ALA A 182 19.53 6.06 16.73
N THR A 183 18.29 5.72 16.37
CA THR A 183 17.28 6.68 15.95
C THR A 183 16.55 7.26 17.17
N SER A 184 16.45 8.58 17.25
CA SER A 184 16.15 9.31 18.50
C SER A 184 14.80 8.97 19.15
N TYR A 185 13.80 8.59 18.34
CA TYR A 185 12.44 8.28 18.81
C TYR A 185 12.21 6.80 19.14
N TYR A 186 12.87 5.85 18.47
CA TYR A 186 12.58 4.42 18.65
C TYR A 186 12.82 3.89 20.07
N PRO A 187 13.94 4.15 20.76
CA PRO A 187 14.14 3.69 22.13
C PRO A 187 13.03 4.13 23.10
N LYS A 188 12.40 5.29 22.85
CA LYS A 188 11.25 5.77 23.63
C LYS A 188 9.96 5.04 23.25
N LEU A 189 9.73 4.79 21.96
CA LEU A 189 8.57 4.03 21.48
C LEU A 189 8.60 2.59 21.98
N PHE A 190 9.74 1.89 21.87
CA PHE A 190 9.93 0.54 22.42
C PHE A 190 9.71 0.53 23.93
N LYS A 191 10.19 1.54 24.67
CA LYS A 191 9.93 1.66 26.10
C LYS A 191 8.46 1.84 26.44
N LYS A 192 7.70 2.57 25.64
CA LYS A 192 6.24 2.71 25.81
C LYS A 192 5.52 1.39 25.49
N ALA A 193 5.97 0.66 24.47
CA ALA A 193 5.37 -0.59 24.02
C ALA A 193 5.67 -1.77 24.97
N TYR A 194 6.94 -1.98 25.34
CA TYR A 194 7.40 -3.18 26.03
C TYR A 194 7.96 -2.93 27.44
N GLY A 195 7.97 -1.69 27.91
CA GLY A 195 8.49 -1.29 29.23
C GLY A 195 10.00 -1.05 29.28
N ASP A 196 10.74 -1.37 28.22
CA ASP A 196 12.17 -1.14 28.09
C ASP A 196 12.56 -0.76 26.64
N SER A 197 13.78 -0.27 26.44
CA SER A 197 14.24 0.24 25.14
C SER A 197 14.93 -0.80 24.26
N ALA A 198 14.89 -2.09 24.60
CA ALA A 198 15.49 -3.13 23.76
C ALA A 198 14.72 -3.27 22.45
N ILE A 199 15.47 -3.29 21.34
CA ILE A 199 14.97 -3.43 19.98
C ILE A 199 15.49 -4.75 19.46
N ASN A 200 14.60 -5.60 18.98
CA ASN A 200 14.94 -6.88 18.36
C ASN A 200 13.88 -7.25 17.31
N GLU A 201 14.20 -8.23 16.46
CA GLU A 201 13.29 -8.74 15.42
C GLU A 201 11.91 -9.13 15.96
N GLU A 202 11.85 -9.91 17.03
CA GLU A 202 10.58 -10.37 17.65
C GLU A 202 9.65 -9.19 17.97
N ARG A 203 10.17 -8.13 18.58
CA ARG A 203 9.38 -6.93 18.93
C ARG A 203 9.04 -6.07 17.71
N ILE A 204 9.89 -6.03 16.68
CA ILE A 204 9.59 -5.31 15.44
C ILE A 204 8.43 -5.99 14.72
N VAL A 205 8.50 -7.31 14.55
CA VAL A 205 7.47 -8.10 13.87
C VAL A 205 6.17 -8.06 14.66
N GLU A 206 6.21 -8.27 15.98
CA GLU A 206 5.00 -8.21 16.83
C GLU A 206 4.30 -6.84 16.75
N ALA A 207 5.07 -5.74 16.75
CA ALA A 207 4.49 -4.42 16.59
C ALA A 207 3.75 -4.27 15.25
N LEU A 208 4.35 -4.72 14.15
CA LEU A 208 3.72 -4.73 12.82
C LEU A 208 2.47 -5.63 12.79
N VAL A 209 2.54 -6.84 13.36
CA VAL A 209 1.41 -7.78 13.52
C VAL A 209 0.23 -7.08 14.19
N GLN A 210 0.46 -6.43 15.32
CA GLN A 210 -0.62 -5.75 16.05
C GLN A 210 -1.20 -4.57 15.29
N PHE A 211 -0.38 -3.80 14.58
CA PHE A 211 -0.88 -2.70 13.75
C PHE A 211 -1.75 -3.21 12.60
N ILE A 212 -1.30 -4.24 11.87
CA ILE A 212 -2.06 -4.83 10.76
C ILE A 212 -3.35 -5.49 11.27
N ASN A 213 -3.30 -6.23 12.38
CA ASN A 213 -4.50 -6.83 13.00
C ASN A 213 -5.56 -5.78 13.40
N SER A 214 -5.16 -4.52 13.62
CA SER A 214 -6.07 -3.45 14.00
C SER A 214 -6.90 -2.91 12.82
N MET A 215 -6.56 -3.25 11.58
CA MET A 215 -7.13 -2.66 10.36
C MET A 215 -8.54 -3.21 10.05
N VAL A 216 -9.56 -2.72 10.74
CA VAL A 216 -10.96 -3.18 10.58
C VAL A 216 -11.81 -2.22 9.73
N THR A 217 -12.78 -2.77 8.98
CA THR A 217 -13.62 -2.01 8.02
C THR A 217 -15.12 -2.07 8.34
N PHE A 218 -15.54 -1.62 9.52
CA PHE A 218 -16.92 -1.81 10.02
C PHE A 218 -17.92 -0.68 9.75
N GLU A 219 -17.55 0.32 8.95
CA GLU A 219 -18.38 1.49 8.64
C GLU A 219 -18.72 1.62 7.15
N SER A 220 -18.64 0.53 6.37
CA SER A 220 -19.10 0.52 4.98
C SER A 220 -20.61 0.80 4.88
N LYS A 221 -21.09 1.17 3.69
CA LYS A 221 -22.54 1.36 3.45
C LYS A 221 -23.30 0.07 3.76
N PHE A 222 -22.74 -1.09 3.43
CA PHE A 222 -23.31 -2.39 3.76
C PHE A 222 -23.45 -2.58 5.29
N ASP A 223 -22.41 -2.26 6.06
CA ASP A 223 -22.43 -2.37 7.52
C ASP A 223 -23.45 -1.41 8.16
N GLN A 224 -23.62 -0.22 7.59
CA GLN A 224 -24.63 0.73 8.05
C GLN A 224 -26.05 0.26 7.71
N ALA A 225 -26.25 -0.28 6.50
CA ALA A 225 -27.53 -0.76 6.02
C ALA A 225 -28.00 -2.05 6.72
N SER A 226 -27.08 -2.91 7.15
CA SER A 226 -27.44 -4.11 7.92
C SER A 226 -28.14 -3.75 9.24
N ARG A 227 -27.80 -2.59 9.84
CA ARG A 227 -28.40 -2.07 11.08
C ARG A 227 -29.87 -1.65 10.90
N ASN A 228 -30.32 -1.41 9.67
CA ASN A 228 -31.69 -0.96 9.36
C ASN A 228 -32.43 -1.84 8.33
N ASN A 229 -32.04 -3.11 8.21
CA ASN A 229 -32.62 -4.07 7.26
C ASN A 229 -32.58 -3.55 5.81
N PHE A 230 -31.46 -2.94 5.42
CA PHE A 230 -31.17 -2.48 4.06
C PHE A 230 -32.15 -1.43 3.51
N ALA A 231 -32.79 -0.67 4.40
CA ALA A 231 -33.75 0.36 4.00
C ALA A 231 -33.12 1.49 3.15
N ASP A 232 -31.81 1.73 3.29
CA ASP A 232 -31.07 2.77 2.56
C ASP A 232 -30.40 2.26 1.27
N PHE A 233 -30.63 1.00 0.89
CA PHE A 233 -30.18 0.48 -0.40
C PHE A 233 -31.09 0.97 -1.54
N THR A 234 -30.46 1.26 -2.66
CA THR A 234 -31.13 1.49 -3.94
C THR A 234 -31.59 0.17 -4.55
N GLU A 235 -32.52 0.21 -5.50
CA GLU A 235 -32.98 -0.98 -6.22
C GLU A 235 -31.81 -1.76 -6.86
N LYS A 236 -30.80 -1.06 -7.40
CA LYS A 236 -29.61 -1.70 -7.98
C LYS A 236 -28.76 -2.43 -6.95
N GLU A 237 -28.58 -1.85 -5.76
CA GLU A 237 -27.82 -2.46 -4.68
C GLU A 237 -28.54 -3.68 -4.11
N ILE A 238 -29.88 -3.62 -3.98
CA ILE A 238 -30.70 -4.77 -3.58
C ILE A 238 -30.59 -5.90 -4.61
N SER A 239 -30.85 -5.61 -5.89
CA SER A 239 -30.72 -6.63 -6.95
C SER A 239 -29.29 -7.15 -7.09
N GLY A 240 -28.28 -6.31 -6.83
CA GLY A 240 -26.89 -6.72 -6.80
C GLY A 240 -26.57 -7.68 -5.65
N LEU A 241 -27.11 -7.41 -4.46
CA LEU A 241 -26.97 -8.29 -3.31
C LEU A 241 -27.66 -9.64 -3.55
N GLU A 242 -28.86 -9.65 -4.15
CA GLU A 242 -29.58 -10.88 -4.51
C GLU A 242 -28.77 -11.72 -5.52
N LEU A 243 -28.30 -11.11 -6.61
CA LEU A 243 -27.46 -11.77 -7.61
C LEU A 243 -26.17 -12.32 -6.98
N PHE A 244 -25.53 -11.53 -6.11
CA PHE A 244 -24.32 -11.95 -5.41
C PHE A 244 -24.61 -13.13 -4.48
N SER A 245 -25.71 -13.07 -3.73
CA SER A 245 -26.17 -14.12 -2.83
C SER A 245 -26.33 -15.46 -3.56
N GLU A 246 -26.94 -15.44 -4.74
CA GLU A 246 -27.24 -16.64 -5.52
C GLU A 246 -26.01 -17.25 -6.20
N ASN A 247 -25.03 -16.43 -6.58
CA ASN A 247 -23.97 -16.86 -7.51
C ASN A 247 -22.56 -16.84 -6.91
N CYS A 248 -22.28 -15.98 -5.92
CA CYS A 248 -20.91 -15.67 -5.49
C CYS A 248 -20.60 -16.12 -4.06
N THR A 249 -21.62 -16.30 -3.22
CA THR A 249 -21.46 -16.56 -1.78
C THR A 249 -20.89 -17.93 -1.46
N PHE A 250 -20.87 -18.85 -2.44
CA PHE A 250 -20.13 -20.09 -2.25
C PHE A 250 -18.65 -19.84 -2.03
N CYS A 251 -18.01 -18.83 -2.63
CA CYS A 251 -16.60 -18.56 -2.36
C CYS A 251 -16.42 -17.34 -1.47
N HIS A 252 -17.28 -16.34 -1.61
CA HIS A 252 -17.07 -15.04 -0.97
C HIS A 252 -18.03 -14.83 0.21
N SER A 253 -17.48 -14.74 1.42
CA SER A 253 -18.20 -14.31 2.64
C SER A 253 -17.47 -13.15 3.33
N GLN A 254 -18.07 -12.58 4.40
CA GLN A 254 -17.43 -11.50 5.17
C GLN A 254 -16.36 -12.03 6.16
N GLY A 255 -16.47 -13.30 6.55
CA GLY A 255 -15.61 -13.94 7.55
C GLY A 255 -14.60 -14.90 6.92
N THR A 256 -14.02 -15.77 7.74
CA THR A 256 -13.27 -16.92 7.22
C THR A 256 -14.24 -17.82 6.45
N HIS A 257 -14.04 -17.94 5.14
CA HIS A 257 -15.02 -18.58 4.28
C HIS A 257 -14.85 -20.10 4.24
N ASN A 258 -15.75 -20.87 4.89
CA ASN A 258 -15.81 -22.32 4.71
C ASN A 258 -17.01 -22.69 3.80
N PRO A 259 -16.79 -22.91 2.49
CA PRO A 259 -17.80 -23.24 1.50
C PRO A 259 -18.54 -24.55 1.79
N PHE A 260 -17.90 -25.46 2.52
CA PHE A 260 -18.48 -26.76 2.84
C PHE A 260 -19.23 -26.77 4.18
N GLY A 261 -19.17 -25.70 4.96
CA GLY A 261 -19.95 -25.54 6.19
C GLY A 261 -19.64 -26.53 7.32
N PHE A 262 -18.71 -27.47 7.11
CA PHE A 262 -18.24 -28.40 8.13
C PHE A 262 -17.04 -27.78 8.85
N ILE A 263 -17.21 -27.46 10.12
CA ILE A 263 -16.05 -27.43 11.02
C ILE A 263 -15.57 -28.88 11.06
N ILE A 264 -14.30 -29.13 10.76
CA ILE A 264 -13.67 -30.42 11.06
C ILE A 264 -13.53 -30.49 12.58
N GLU A 265 -14.65 -30.71 13.26
CA GLU A 265 -14.74 -30.93 14.71
C GLU A 265 -14.61 -32.42 15.04
N ASP A 266 -14.69 -33.30 14.03
CA ASP A 266 -14.58 -34.74 14.18
C ASP A 266 -13.31 -35.26 13.49
N PRO A 267 -12.25 -35.60 14.25
CA PRO A 267 -11.02 -36.18 13.70
C PRO A 267 -11.18 -37.62 13.19
N ASP A 268 -12.35 -38.25 13.34
CA ASP A 268 -12.60 -39.64 12.95
C ASP A 268 -13.27 -39.80 11.57
N GLU A 269 -13.71 -38.71 10.90
CA GLU A 269 -14.14 -38.76 9.50
C GLU A 269 -12.96 -38.51 8.55
N GLU A 270 -12.39 -39.61 8.05
CA GLU A 270 -11.31 -39.66 7.06
C GLU A 270 -11.79 -39.08 5.71
N PHE A 271 -11.80 -37.76 5.58
CA PHE A 271 -11.84 -37.12 4.26
C PHE A 271 -10.54 -37.44 3.52
N PHE A 272 -10.61 -37.58 2.19
CA PHE A 272 -9.53 -38.05 1.29
C PHE A 272 -8.25 -37.19 1.24
N PHE A 273 -8.11 -36.24 2.15
CA PHE A 273 -7.04 -35.27 2.23
C PHE A 273 -6.17 -35.58 3.45
N SER A 274 -4.86 -35.54 3.30
CA SER A 274 -3.96 -35.61 4.46
C SER A 274 -4.25 -34.45 5.41
N ASN A 275 -3.91 -34.62 6.70
CA ASN A 275 -4.16 -33.58 7.73
C ASN A 275 -3.60 -32.19 7.35
N GLU A 276 -2.55 -32.11 6.54
CA GLU A 276 -1.96 -30.85 6.06
C GLU A 276 -2.81 -30.17 4.98
N ILE A 277 -3.52 -30.93 4.14
CA ILE A 277 -4.38 -30.40 3.08
C ILE A 277 -5.66 -29.77 3.67
N LEU A 278 -6.13 -30.26 4.82
CA LEU A 278 -7.33 -29.74 5.50
C LEU A 278 -7.15 -28.34 6.10
N GLU A 279 -5.91 -27.85 6.26
CA GLU A 279 -5.65 -26.49 6.78
C GLU A 279 -5.87 -25.41 5.70
N VAL A 280 -5.61 -25.74 4.43
CA VAL A 280 -5.69 -24.81 3.28
C VAL A 280 -6.91 -25.05 2.40
N PHE A 281 -7.38 -26.29 2.31
CA PHE A 281 -8.65 -26.61 1.67
C PHE A 281 -9.76 -26.39 2.70
N PRO A 282 -10.85 -25.69 2.36
CA PRO A 282 -11.29 -25.29 1.02
C PRO A 282 -11.14 -23.78 0.72
N PHE A 283 -10.01 -23.16 1.05
CA PHE A 283 -9.81 -21.71 0.87
C PHE A 283 -9.00 -21.36 -0.39
N LEU A 284 -8.53 -22.38 -1.11
CA LEU A 284 -7.81 -22.33 -2.39
C LEU A 284 -8.74 -22.74 -3.52
N PHE A 285 -8.84 -21.92 -4.57
CA PHE A 285 -9.60 -22.22 -5.78
C PHE A 285 -8.90 -21.72 -7.03
N ASN A 286 -9.25 -22.32 -8.17
CA ASN A 286 -8.92 -21.71 -9.45
C ASN A 286 -9.93 -20.59 -9.76
N ASN A 287 -9.43 -19.43 -10.17
CA ASN A 287 -10.26 -18.26 -10.46
C ASN A 287 -10.74 -18.19 -11.92
N GLY A 288 -10.64 -19.29 -12.66
CA GLY A 288 -11.01 -19.43 -14.07
C GLY A 288 -9.95 -18.95 -15.05
N LEU A 289 -8.75 -18.57 -14.60
CA LEU A 289 -7.66 -18.16 -15.49
C LEU A 289 -6.90 -19.38 -16.02
N GLU A 290 -6.39 -19.27 -17.25
CA GLU A 290 -5.49 -20.28 -17.81
C GLU A 290 -4.23 -20.41 -16.95
N GLU A 291 -3.77 -21.64 -16.81
CA GLU A 291 -2.56 -21.98 -16.08
C GLU A 291 -1.32 -21.29 -16.68
N PHE A 292 -0.42 -20.84 -15.81
CA PHE A 292 0.84 -20.21 -16.20
C PHE A 292 2.01 -20.93 -15.53
N GLU A 293 3.04 -21.33 -16.28
CA GLU A 293 4.14 -22.13 -15.72
C GLU A 293 5.01 -21.34 -14.72
N GLU A 294 5.09 -20.02 -14.92
CA GLU A 294 5.87 -19.12 -14.07
C GLU A 294 5.20 -18.83 -12.72
N ASP A 295 3.88 -18.98 -12.61
CA ASP A 295 3.11 -18.83 -11.37
C ASP A 295 2.11 -19.98 -11.21
N LYS A 296 2.47 -20.94 -10.37
CA LYS A 296 1.64 -22.13 -10.12
C LYS A 296 0.67 -21.94 -8.95
N GLY A 297 0.54 -20.74 -8.40
CA GLY A 297 -0.23 -20.52 -7.17
C GLY A 297 0.32 -21.34 -6.01
N ALA A 298 -0.57 -22.00 -5.27
CA ALA A 298 -0.20 -22.96 -4.22
C ALA A 298 0.59 -24.19 -4.74
N GLY A 299 0.55 -24.43 -6.06
CA GLY A 299 1.36 -25.43 -6.78
C GLY A 299 2.87 -25.32 -6.56
N GLU A 300 3.36 -24.16 -6.14
CA GLU A 300 4.80 -23.94 -5.92
C GLU A 300 5.35 -24.71 -4.71
N TRP A 301 4.50 -24.94 -3.71
CA TRP A 301 4.86 -25.70 -2.51
C TRP A 301 4.12 -27.04 -2.40
N ASP A 302 3.00 -27.22 -3.10
CA ASP A 302 2.35 -28.52 -3.30
C ASP A 302 1.71 -28.62 -4.69
N GLU A 303 2.27 -29.46 -5.56
CA GLU A 303 1.81 -29.65 -6.95
C GLU A 303 0.32 -30.10 -7.03
N ALA A 304 -0.26 -30.65 -5.96
CA ALA A 304 -1.68 -30.97 -5.91
C ALA A 304 -2.59 -29.72 -5.97
N PHE A 305 -2.06 -28.55 -5.59
CA PHE A 305 -2.77 -27.26 -5.60
C PHE A 305 -2.30 -26.33 -6.71
N ARG A 306 -1.80 -26.91 -7.79
CA ARG A 306 -1.41 -26.17 -8.98
C ARG A 306 -2.54 -25.29 -9.50
N ASN A 307 -2.21 -24.05 -9.83
CA ASN A 307 -3.11 -23.01 -10.33
C ASN A 307 -4.23 -22.61 -9.35
N LEU A 308 -4.06 -22.90 -8.05
CA LEU A 308 -5.01 -22.50 -7.01
C LEU A 308 -4.49 -21.30 -6.24
N PHE A 309 -5.41 -20.37 -5.96
CA PHE A 309 -5.15 -19.14 -5.26
C PHE A 309 -6.15 -18.93 -4.13
N LYS A 310 -5.72 -18.20 -3.11
CA LYS A 310 -6.53 -17.79 -1.96
C LYS A 310 -7.73 -16.99 -2.42
N ILE A 311 -8.91 -17.27 -1.85
CA ILE A 311 -10.07 -16.38 -2.01
C ILE A 311 -9.84 -15.08 -1.21
N PRO A 312 -9.80 -13.90 -1.86
CA PRO A 312 -9.65 -12.64 -1.15
C PRO A 312 -10.98 -12.21 -0.51
N THR A 313 -10.88 -11.35 0.52
CA THR A 313 -12.05 -10.60 1.01
C THR A 313 -12.53 -9.63 -0.08
N LEU A 314 -13.85 -9.40 -0.14
CA LEU A 314 -14.43 -8.38 -1.01
C LEU A 314 -14.73 -7.07 -0.29
N ARG A 315 -14.46 -6.98 1.03
CA ARG A 315 -14.50 -5.70 1.75
C ARG A 315 -13.46 -4.75 1.15
N ASN A 316 -13.89 -3.53 0.82
CA ASN A 316 -13.11 -2.51 0.11
C ASN A 316 -12.69 -2.84 -1.34
N ILE A 317 -13.27 -3.85 -2.00
CA ILE A 317 -12.87 -4.25 -3.37
C ILE A 317 -12.97 -3.13 -4.42
N GLU A 318 -13.78 -2.09 -4.19
CA GLU A 318 -13.85 -0.93 -5.10
C GLU A 318 -12.51 -0.21 -5.27
N VAL A 319 -11.65 -0.20 -4.24
CA VAL A 319 -10.46 0.66 -4.16
C VAL A 319 -9.14 -0.10 -4.19
N THR A 320 -9.17 -1.42 -4.37
CA THR A 320 -8.00 -2.32 -4.32
C THR A 320 -7.63 -2.86 -5.70
N GLY A 321 -8.04 -2.19 -6.77
CA GLY A 321 -7.60 -2.54 -8.13
C GLY A 321 -6.15 -2.12 -8.38
N PRO A 322 -5.46 -2.74 -9.35
CA PRO A 322 -6.00 -3.73 -10.29
C PRO A 322 -6.16 -5.12 -9.66
N TYR A 323 -6.96 -5.99 -10.29
CA TYR A 323 -7.54 -7.20 -9.70
C TYR A 323 -6.87 -8.50 -10.18
N MET A 324 -7.11 -9.56 -9.39
CA MET A 324 -6.51 -10.91 -9.48
C MET A 324 -5.08 -10.97 -8.92
N HIS A 325 -4.55 -12.18 -8.80
CA HIS A 325 -3.22 -12.43 -8.23
C HIS A 325 -2.09 -11.76 -9.01
N ASP A 326 -2.32 -11.36 -10.26
CA ASP A 326 -1.35 -10.72 -11.14
C ASP A 326 -1.77 -9.32 -11.60
N GLY A 327 -2.89 -8.80 -11.08
CA GLY A 327 -3.35 -7.44 -11.38
C GLY A 327 -3.74 -7.23 -12.85
N ARG A 328 -4.13 -8.26 -13.60
CA ARG A 328 -4.42 -8.14 -15.04
C ARG A 328 -5.69 -7.34 -15.38
N PHE A 329 -6.60 -7.18 -14.42
CA PHE A 329 -7.89 -6.52 -14.65
C PHE A 329 -7.93 -5.15 -13.97
N GLU A 330 -8.16 -4.10 -14.75
CA GLU A 330 -8.17 -2.72 -14.24
C GLU A 330 -9.47 -2.37 -13.50
N THR A 331 -10.59 -3.01 -13.86
CA THR A 331 -11.91 -2.67 -13.33
C THR A 331 -12.68 -3.89 -12.84
N LEU A 332 -13.60 -3.68 -11.88
CA LEU A 332 -14.58 -4.71 -11.48
C LEU A 332 -15.39 -5.21 -12.67
N LYS A 333 -15.57 -4.37 -13.70
CA LYS A 333 -16.27 -4.78 -14.91
C LYS A 333 -15.48 -5.82 -15.71
N ASP A 334 -14.16 -5.68 -15.78
CA ASP A 334 -13.28 -6.66 -16.44
C ASP A 334 -13.30 -7.98 -15.68
N VAL A 335 -13.27 -7.94 -14.35
CA VAL A 335 -13.46 -9.13 -13.49
C VAL A 335 -14.79 -9.83 -13.78
N LEU A 336 -15.89 -9.08 -13.85
CA LEU A 336 -17.20 -9.68 -14.14
C LEU A 336 -17.33 -10.15 -15.60
N ASN A 337 -16.62 -9.54 -16.54
CA ASN A 337 -16.55 -10.05 -17.91
C ASN A 337 -15.82 -11.40 -17.93
N HIS A 338 -14.69 -11.52 -17.22
CA HIS A 338 -13.97 -12.77 -17.05
C HIS A 338 -14.89 -13.89 -16.56
N TYR A 339 -15.53 -13.71 -15.41
CA TYR A 339 -16.45 -14.72 -14.85
C TYR A 339 -17.71 -14.98 -15.69
N SER A 340 -18.06 -14.10 -16.63
CA SER A 340 -19.21 -14.30 -17.51
C SER A 340 -18.87 -15.01 -18.81
N GLU A 341 -17.65 -14.87 -19.33
CA GLU A 341 -17.34 -15.15 -20.73
C GLU A 341 -15.98 -15.82 -20.96
N GLU A 342 -15.00 -15.66 -20.06
CA GLU A 342 -13.58 -16.01 -20.31
C GLU A 342 -13.05 -17.10 -19.36
N VAL A 343 -13.93 -17.75 -18.60
CA VAL A 343 -13.57 -18.80 -17.65
C VAL A 343 -12.99 -20.00 -18.39
N HIS A 344 -11.73 -20.32 -18.10
CA HIS A 344 -11.09 -21.57 -18.48
C HIS A 344 -11.53 -22.67 -17.51
N GLN A 345 -12.23 -23.69 -18.04
CA GLN A 345 -12.75 -24.79 -17.25
C GLN A 345 -11.70 -25.88 -17.01
N GLU A 346 -11.53 -26.24 -15.74
CA GLU A 346 -10.68 -27.33 -15.26
C GLU A 346 -11.25 -27.90 -13.95
N GLU A 347 -10.64 -28.96 -13.41
CA GLU A 347 -11.15 -29.68 -12.23
C GLU A 347 -11.47 -28.73 -11.05
N TRP A 348 -10.57 -27.79 -10.77
CA TRP A 348 -10.67 -26.84 -9.67
C TRP A 348 -11.44 -25.55 -9.98
N ALA A 349 -11.86 -25.35 -11.24
CA ALA A 349 -12.73 -24.25 -11.66
C ALA A 349 -14.20 -24.69 -11.81
N SER A 350 -14.50 -25.97 -11.55
CA SER A 350 -15.81 -26.61 -11.79
C SER A 350 -17.00 -25.99 -11.04
N ILE A 351 -16.72 -25.12 -10.07
CA ILE A 351 -17.76 -24.35 -9.40
C ILE A 351 -18.31 -23.19 -10.24
N ILE A 352 -17.48 -22.64 -11.12
CA ILE A 352 -17.90 -21.62 -12.05
C ILE A 352 -18.62 -22.34 -13.19
N PRO A 353 -19.81 -21.88 -13.63
CA PRO A 353 -20.52 -22.54 -14.73
C PRO A 353 -19.65 -22.67 -15.99
N ASP A 354 -19.83 -23.77 -16.73
CA ASP A 354 -19.16 -23.97 -18.02
C ASP A 354 -19.59 -22.87 -19.01
N GLY A 355 -18.62 -22.12 -19.53
CA GLY A 355 -18.84 -20.90 -20.32
C GLY A 355 -19.08 -19.62 -19.50
N GLY A 356 -19.01 -19.68 -18.17
CA GLY A 356 -19.22 -18.54 -17.27
C GLY A 356 -20.69 -18.31 -16.89
N TYR A 357 -20.93 -17.31 -16.04
CA TYR A 357 -22.27 -16.98 -15.53
C TYR A 357 -23.18 -16.29 -16.56
N ASP A 358 -22.65 -15.84 -17.71
CA ASP A 358 -23.40 -15.10 -18.75
C ASP A 358 -24.21 -13.90 -18.21
N PHE A 359 -23.63 -13.14 -17.26
CA PHE A 359 -24.32 -11.98 -16.70
C PHE A 359 -24.55 -10.92 -17.78
N SER A 360 -25.79 -10.46 -17.90
CA SER A 360 -26.14 -9.31 -18.72
C SER A 360 -25.45 -8.03 -18.23
N GLN A 361 -25.39 -7.01 -19.08
CA GLN A 361 -24.83 -5.71 -18.69
C GLN A 361 -25.51 -5.13 -17.44
N ASN A 362 -26.83 -5.31 -17.31
CA ASN A 362 -27.59 -4.80 -16.16
C ASN A 362 -27.28 -5.58 -14.87
N GLU A 363 -27.11 -6.91 -14.95
CA GLU A 363 -26.70 -7.73 -13.81
C GLU A 363 -25.29 -7.37 -13.35
N LYS A 364 -24.35 -7.21 -14.30
CA LYS A 364 -22.98 -6.74 -14.00
C LYS A 364 -23.00 -5.36 -13.32
N ASP A 365 -23.82 -4.42 -13.79
CA ASP A 365 -23.96 -3.09 -13.19
C ASP A 365 -24.56 -3.15 -11.77
N ASN A 366 -25.52 -4.04 -11.54
CA ASN A 366 -26.13 -4.26 -10.22
C ASN A 366 -25.13 -4.90 -9.24
N LEU A 367 -24.39 -5.92 -9.67
CA LEU A 367 -23.31 -6.53 -8.88
C LEU A 367 -22.25 -5.48 -8.49
N ILE A 368 -21.81 -4.65 -9.43
CA ILE A 368 -20.88 -3.55 -9.14
C ILE A 368 -21.49 -2.57 -8.13
N ALA A 369 -22.77 -2.21 -8.27
CA ALA A 369 -23.45 -1.34 -7.32
C ALA A 369 -23.42 -1.93 -5.90
N PHE A 370 -23.68 -3.23 -5.75
CA PHE A 370 -23.55 -3.93 -4.48
C PHE A 370 -22.10 -3.96 -3.96
N LEU A 371 -21.11 -4.35 -4.76
CA LEU A 371 -19.70 -4.42 -4.34
C LEU A 371 -19.17 -3.07 -3.83
N LYS A 372 -19.61 -1.96 -4.43
CA LYS A 372 -19.28 -0.60 -3.96
C LYS A 372 -19.88 -0.25 -2.60
N THR A 373 -20.91 -0.98 -2.14
CA THR A 373 -21.43 -0.80 -0.77
C THR A 373 -20.48 -1.35 0.29
N LEU A 374 -19.55 -2.22 -0.10
CA LEU A 374 -18.55 -2.85 0.78
C LEU A 374 -17.35 -1.94 1.08
N THR A 375 -17.34 -0.71 0.55
CA THR A 375 -16.26 0.28 0.76
C THR A 375 -16.49 1.06 2.06
N ASP A 376 -15.60 0.88 3.04
CA ASP A 376 -15.48 1.70 4.23
C ASP A 376 -14.56 2.90 3.97
N LYS A 377 -15.18 4.05 3.68
CA LYS A 377 -14.44 5.30 3.43
C LYS A 377 -13.76 5.86 4.67
N THR A 378 -14.24 5.53 5.86
CA THR A 378 -13.61 5.97 7.11
C THR A 378 -12.24 5.32 7.22
N PHE A 379 -12.14 4.02 6.93
CA PHE A 379 -10.87 3.28 6.97
C PHE A 379 -9.78 3.89 6.08
N LEU A 380 -10.15 4.39 4.90
CA LEU A 380 -9.23 4.93 3.89
C LEU A 380 -8.52 6.22 4.30
N GLU A 381 -9.06 6.96 5.28
CA GLU A 381 -8.58 8.30 5.64
C GLU A 381 -8.36 8.46 7.17
N HIS A 382 -8.72 7.48 7.98
CA HIS A 382 -8.69 7.62 9.43
C HIS A 382 -7.25 7.67 9.96
N GLU A 383 -6.94 8.74 10.70
CA GLU A 383 -5.61 9.06 11.22
C GLU A 383 -4.91 7.91 11.96
N LYS A 384 -5.65 7.14 12.77
CA LYS A 384 -5.09 5.99 13.51
C LYS A 384 -4.34 4.96 12.66
N TRP A 385 -4.63 4.86 11.37
CA TRP A 385 -3.90 3.99 10.44
C TRP A 385 -3.06 4.75 9.42
N SER A 386 -3.10 6.08 9.39
CA SER A 386 -2.38 6.91 8.41
C SER A 386 -0.90 7.05 8.72
N ASP A 387 -0.14 7.59 7.78
CA ASP A 387 1.26 7.93 7.97
C ASP A 387 1.44 8.85 9.21
N PRO A 388 2.19 8.42 10.24
CA PRO A 388 2.45 9.26 11.40
C PRO A 388 3.59 10.27 11.14
N PHE A 389 4.34 10.14 10.06
CA PHE A 389 5.35 11.12 9.69
C PHE A 389 4.67 12.28 9.00
N SER A 390 4.48 13.38 9.73
CA SER A 390 3.97 14.60 9.13
C SER A 390 4.95 15.09 8.05
N LEU A 391 4.58 14.92 6.79
CA LEU A 391 4.93 15.90 5.78
C LEU A 391 4.19 17.17 6.19
N THR A 392 4.87 18.06 6.90
CA THR A 392 4.37 19.39 7.23
C THR A 392 3.64 19.99 6.02
N ASN A 393 2.38 20.36 6.25
CA ASN A 393 1.42 20.94 5.29
C ASN A 393 2.02 21.47 3.98
N THR A 394 1.42 21.02 2.88
CA THR A 394 1.58 21.49 1.50
C THR A 394 1.80 23.00 1.39
N VAL A 395 2.91 23.37 0.74
CA VAL A 395 3.05 24.64 0.02
C VAL A 395 3.76 24.36 -1.30
N GLU A 396 3.18 24.88 -2.37
CA GLU A 396 3.62 24.83 -3.78
C GLU A 396 5.12 24.56 -3.97
N THR A 397 5.44 23.39 -4.54
CA THR A 397 6.78 23.04 -4.99
C THR A 397 7.20 23.92 -6.16
N LEU A 398 8.44 24.38 -6.13
CA LEU A 398 9.12 24.89 -7.31
C LEU A 398 9.97 23.74 -7.84
N ASP A 399 9.53 23.13 -8.94
CA ASP A 399 10.26 22.09 -9.67
C ASP A 399 11.64 22.62 -10.07
N ILE A 400 12.67 22.17 -9.36
CA ILE A 400 14.00 22.07 -9.95
C ILE A 400 14.17 20.58 -10.23
N ASN A 401 14.11 20.21 -11.52
CA ASN A 401 14.40 18.83 -11.93
C ASN A 401 15.85 18.51 -11.54
N LEU A 402 16.01 17.80 -10.43
CA LEU A 402 17.29 17.35 -9.91
C LEU A 402 17.46 15.89 -10.32
N VAL A 403 18.42 15.62 -11.18
CA VAL A 403 18.72 14.26 -11.60
C VAL A 403 20.17 13.96 -11.25
N ILE A 404 20.36 13.01 -10.33
CA ILE A 404 21.66 12.38 -10.14
C ILE A 404 21.77 11.26 -11.17
N LYS A 405 22.43 11.56 -12.29
CA LYS A 405 22.68 10.58 -13.36
C LYS A 405 23.95 9.77 -13.07
N PRO A 406 24.00 8.52 -13.57
CA PRO A 406 24.59 7.40 -12.86
C PRO A 406 26.10 7.29 -13.09
N ASN A 407 26.82 6.78 -12.08
CA ASN A 407 27.96 5.89 -12.31
C ASN A 407 28.33 5.09 -11.04
N PRO A 408 27.98 3.79 -10.94
CA PRO A 408 28.50 2.87 -9.94
C PRO A 408 29.98 2.48 -10.15
N MET A 409 30.65 3.01 -11.19
CA MET A 409 31.99 2.58 -11.65
C MET A 409 32.98 3.74 -11.89
N MET A 410 32.72 4.97 -11.43
CA MET A 410 33.72 6.07 -11.50
C MET A 410 33.85 6.89 -10.22
N GLU A 411 35.05 7.46 -10.03
CA GLU A 411 35.48 8.34 -8.92
C GLU A 411 34.61 9.62 -8.73
N VAL A 412 33.58 9.87 -9.56
CA VAL A 412 32.81 11.13 -9.58
C VAL A 412 31.30 10.87 -9.69
N ALA A 413 30.50 11.64 -8.93
CA ALA A 413 29.05 11.77 -9.09
C ALA A 413 28.70 13.09 -9.79
N MET A 414 27.81 13.03 -10.78
CA MET A 414 27.28 14.21 -11.48
C MET A 414 25.94 14.61 -10.88
N ILE A 415 25.82 15.86 -10.46
CA ILE A 415 24.58 16.45 -9.93
C ILE A 415 24.10 17.47 -10.95
N GLU A 416 23.04 17.18 -11.69
CA GLU A 416 22.45 18.07 -12.72
C GLU A 416 21.23 18.80 -12.15
N PHE A 417 21.10 20.11 -12.43
CA PHE A 417 19.99 20.94 -11.96
C PHE A 417 19.67 22.07 -12.96
N ASP A 418 18.42 22.54 -12.99
CA ASP A 418 17.99 23.61 -13.87
C ASP A 418 18.50 25.00 -13.39
N ASN A 419 19.45 25.59 -14.12
CA ASN A 419 19.93 26.96 -13.91
C ASN A 419 19.98 27.76 -15.24
N PRO A 420 18.84 27.96 -15.92
CA PRO A 420 18.78 28.53 -17.28
C PRO A 420 19.33 29.95 -17.41
N ASN A 421 19.42 30.69 -16.29
CA ASN A 421 19.92 32.07 -16.24
C ASN A 421 21.39 32.17 -15.80
N ASN A 422 22.10 31.06 -15.57
CA ASN A 422 23.48 31.01 -15.06
C ASN A 422 23.67 31.81 -13.76
N GLU A 423 22.70 31.70 -12.85
CA GLU A 423 22.74 32.36 -11.55
C GLU A 423 23.68 31.62 -10.59
N ASN A 424 24.13 32.28 -9.53
CA ASN A 424 25.00 31.64 -8.54
C ASN A 424 24.19 30.67 -7.67
N ILE A 425 24.53 29.39 -7.77
CA ILE A 425 23.94 28.29 -7.03
C ILE A 425 24.96 27.79 -6.03
N LYS A 426 24.63 27.85 -4.74
CA LYS A 426 25.42 27.24 -3.69
C LYS A 426 25.11 25.75 -3.65
N ILE A 427 26.14 24.92 -3.54
CA ILE A 427 25.99 23.48 -3.34
C ILE A 427 26.68 23.13 -2.04
N SER A 428 26.04 22.31 -1.21
CA SER A 428 26.58 21.84 0.06
C SER A 428 26.56 20.31 0.07
N VAL A 429 27.65 19.68 0.46
CA VAL A 429 27.67 18.23 0.75
C VAL A 429 27.65 18.06 2.26
N LEU A 430 26.69 17.29 2.75
CA LEU A 430 26.45 17.03 4.17
C LEU A 430 26.70 15.54 4.47
N SER A 431 27.18 15.25 5.68
CA SER A 431 27.22 13.87 6.20
C SER A 431 25.81 13.33 6.44
N ASN A 432 25.71 12.02 6.71
CA ASN A 432 24.47 11.40 7.20
C ASN A 432 23.91 12.03 8.50
N SER A 433 24.75 12.70 9.29
CA SER A 433 24.36 13.44 10.49
C SER A 433 24.03 14.92 10.24
N GLY A 434 24.01 15.36 8.98
CA GLY A 434 23.73 16.75 8.60
C GLY A 434 24.90 17.72 8.81
N GLN A 435 26.10 17.21 9.12
CA GLN A 435 27.30 18.04 9.24
C GLN A 435 27.75 18.51 7.85
N LEU A 436 27.96 19.81 7.68
CA LEU A 436 28.53 20.37 6.45
C LEU A 436 29.96 19.84 6.25
N LEU A 437 30.18 19.12 5.15
CA LEU A 437 31.48 18.58 4.75
C LEU A 437 32.15 19.47 3.71
N GLU A 438 31.40 19.91 2.71
CA GLU A 438 31.91 20.72 1.60
C GLU A 438 30.87 21.74 1.14
N SER A 439 31.31 22.89 0.60
CA SER A 439 30.40 23.85 -0.02
C SER A 439 31.05 24.59 -1.19
N HIS A 440 30.29 24.72 -2.27
CA HIS A 440 30.68 25.34 -3.53
C HIS A 440 29.67 26.38 -3.98
N VAL A 441 30.09 27.28 -4.86
CA VAL A 441 29.18 28.14 -5.63
C VAL A 441 29.47 27.91 -7.11
N VAL A 442 28.46 27.50 -7.86
CA VAL A 442 28.53 27.21 -9.29
C VAL A 442 27.54 28.08 -10.05
N ASN A 443 27.78 28.34 -11.32
CA ASN A 443 26.92 29.16 -12.18
C ASN A 443 26.52 28.47 -13.48
N ASN A 444 26.76 27.16 -13.55
CA ASN A 444 26.35 26.25 -14.61
C ASN A 444 25.13 25.43 -14.13
N ASN A 445 24.77 24.39 -14.89
CA ASN A 445 23.64 23.49 -14.62
C ASN A 445 24.08 22.15 -14.00
N TYR A 446 25.33 22.06 -13.51
CA TYR A 446 25.84 20.79 -12.97
C TYR A 446 26.96 20.98 -11.95
N PHE A 447 27.14 19.98 -11.09
CA PHE A 447 28.27 19.90 -10.16
C PHE A 447 28.86 18.49 -10.13
N GLU A 448 30.19 18.45 -10.08
CA GLU A 448 31.00 17.23 -10.05
C GLU A 448 31.49 16.97 -8.62
N MET A 449 31.01 15.90 -7.99
CA MET A 449 31.46 15.48 -6.67
C MET A 449 32.42 14.30 -6.79
N ARG A 450 33.70 14.48 -6.41
CA ARG A 450 34.67 13.37 -6.38
C ARG A 450 34.43 12.48 -5.16
N LYS A 451 34.05 11.22 -5.38
CA LYS A 451 33.68 10.24 -4.36
C LYS A 451 34.85 9.83 -3.46
N ASP A 452 36.09 9.80 -3.98
CA ASP A 452 37.29 9.42 -3.21
C ASP A 452 37.59 10.35 -2.02
N ASN A 453 36.98 11.53 -2.00
CA ASN A 453 37.09 12.47 -0.89
C ASN A 453 36.22 12.07 0.32
N TYR A 454 35.38 11.06 0.17
CA TYR A 454 34.34 10.66 1.11
C TYR A 454 34.50 9.19 1.45
N ALA A 455 34.36 8.83 2.74
CA ALA A 455 34.32 7.43 3.13
C ALA A 455 33.04 6.76 2.57
N PRO A 456 33.03 5.45 2.31
CA PRO A 456 31.81 4.75 1.95
C PRO A 456 30.68 5.02 2.97
N GLY A 457 29.51 5.39 2.48
CA GLY A 457 28.39 5.81 3.32
C GLY A 457 27.38 6.74 2.62
N MET A 458 26.37 7.15 3.39
CA MET A 458 25.32 8.07 2.95
C MET A 458 25.72 9.53 3.16
N TYR A 459 25.45 10.35 2.15
CA TYR A 459 25.65 11.79 2.14
C TYR A 459 24.41 12.47 1.57
N PHE A 460 24.29 13.77 1.84
CA PHE A 460 23.26 14.60 1.22
C PHE A 460 23.88 15.74 0.43
N VAL A 461 23.34 16.01 -0.75
CA VAL A 461 23.70 17.16 -1.58
C VAL A 461 22.58 18.17 -1.49
N GLU A 462 22.85 19.30 -0.87
CA GLU A 462 21.96 20.46 -0.84
C GLU A 462 22.34 21.39 -1.98
N ILE A 463 21.37 21.79 -2.80
CA ILE A 463 21.50 22.87 -3.76
C ILE A 463 20.71 24.05 -3.22
N ARG A 464 21.33 25.22 -3.12
CA ARG A 464 20.73 26.45 -2.60
C ARG A 464 20.90 27.59 -3.58
N LYS A 465 19.80 28.26 -3.89
CA LYS A 465 19.74 29.44 -4.74
C LYS A 465 19.10 30.55 -3.95
N ASP A 466 19.89 31.55 -3.55
CA ASP A 466 19.49 32.57 -2.58
C ASP A 466 18.91 31.92 -1.29
N GLU A 467 17.61 32.06 -1.05
CA GLU A 467 16.89 31.50 0.10
C GLU A 467 16.19 30.16 -0.19
N LEU A 468 16.25 29.66 -1.44
CA LEU A 468 15.64 28.40 -1.86
C LEU A 468 16.65 27.27 -1.74
N SER A 469 16.27 26.09 -1.23
CA SER A 469 17.12 24.89 -1.29
C SER A 469 16.38 23.60 -1.66
N SER A 470 17.11 22.66 -2.26
CA SER A 470 16.70 21.28 -2.56
C SER A 470 17.77 20.33 -2.03
N LEU A 471 17.36 19.16 -1.52
CA LEU A 471 18.25 18.21 -0.87
C LEU A 471 18.07 16.82 -1.50
N GLN A 472 19.16 16.17 -1.89
CA GLN A 472 19.14 14.84 -2.49
C GLN A 472 20.12 13.90 -1.79
N LYS A 473 19.67 12.67 -1.55
CA LYS A 473 20.50 11.58 -1.00
C LYS A 473 21.50 11.08 -2.05
N LEU A 474 22.73 10.84 -1.61
CA LEU A 474 23.82 10.26 -2.41
C LEU A 474 24.51 9.14 -1.61
N ILE A 475 24.66 7.97 -2.20
CA ILE A 475 25.43 6.86 -1.62
C ILE A 475 26.81 6.80 -2.27
N VAL A 476 27.85 6.84 -1.44
CA VAL A 476 29.25 6.59 -1.84
C VAL A 476 29.55 5.13 -1.47
N GLN A 477 29.96 4.33 -2.45
CA GLN A 477 30.32 2.90 -2.28
C GLN A 477 31.81 2.73 -2.02
#